data_AF-A0A022QYE6-F1
#
_entry.id   AF-A0A022QYE6-F1
#
_cell.length_a   1.000
_cell.length_b   1.000
_cell.length_c   1.000
_cell.angle_alpha   90.00
_cell.angle_beta   90.00
_cell.angle_gamma   90.00
#
_symmetry.space_group_name_H-M   'P 1'
#
loop_
_entity.id
_entity.type
_entity.pdbx_description
1 polymer ?
#
loop_
_entity_poly.entity_id
_entity_poly.type
_entity_poly.pdbx_seq_one_letter_code
_entity_poly.pdbx_strand_id
1 'polypeptide(L)'
;MENLVFSLVLFSLALAMPWANATDQGPEEAWFRSLCQGKEKVAQLRFYIQDALSGPNATVWEVARSNITSTSPTSFGQVRVIDDLITAGPDPSSMKLGRAQGLITMADLQVPAIAMNINFYFSAGKYNGSTLCILGRNQILSPNRELPVVGGTGAFRMARGYSISNTYSYDIVANYGVLEYVVYVTYVELEE
;
A
#
# COMPACT_ATOMS: atom_id res chain seq x y z
N MET A 1 -37.74 7.99 36.52
CA MET A 1 -36.40 7.77 37.12
C MET A 1 -35.61 6.81 36.25
N GLU A 2 -35.32 7.15 34.99
CA GLU A 2 -34.43 6.30 34.14
C GLU A 2 -33.55 7.09 33.15
N ASN A 3 -33.58 8.43 33.15
CA ASN A 3 -32.82 9.24 32.17
C ASN A 3 -31.72 10.12 32.79
N LEU A 4 -31.27 9.84 34.02
CA LEU A 4 -30.25 10.66 34.70
C LEU A 4 -28.85 10.02 34.78
N VAL A 5 -28.69 8.77 34.35
CA VAL A 5 -27.41 8.04 34.50
C VAL A 5 -26.51 8.19 33.27
N PHE A 6 -27.06 8.48 32.09
CA PHE A 6 -26.25 8.63 30.86
C PHE A 6 -25.55 9.98 30.71
N SER A 7 -25.96 11.03 31.44
CA SER A 7 -25.38 12.38 31.30
C SER A 7 -24.16 12.64 32.19
N LEU A 8 -23.82 11.72 33.10
CA LEU A 8 -22.71 11.89 34.05
C LEU A 8 -21.41 11.16 33.64
N VAL A 9 -21.47 10.27 32.64
CA VAL A 9 -20.29 9.54 32.14
C VAL A 9 -19.52 10.34 31.07
N LEU A 10 -20.14 11.36 30.46
CA LEU A 10 -19.50 12.20 29.43
C LEU A 10 -18.76 13.43 29.97
N PHE A 11 -18.83 13.72 31.28
CA PHE A 11 -18.17 14.90 31.88
C PHE A 11 -16.95 14.58 32.75
N SER A 12 -16.63 13.30 32.99
CA SER A 12 -15.48 12.88 33.82
C SER A 12 -14.22 12.54 33.02
N LEU A 13 -14.21 12.72 31.70
CA LEU A 13 -13.05 12.45 30.82
C LEU A 13 -12.34 13.73 30.32
N ALA A 14 -12.63 14.89 30.94
CA ALA A 14 -12.06 16.17 30.54
C ALA A 14 -10.97 16.72 31.49
N LEU A 15 -10.51 15.96 32.49
CA LEU A 15 -9.55 16.44 33.49
C LEU A 15 -8.39 15.48 33.71
N ALA A 16 -7.63 15.20 32.65
CA ALA A 16 -6.20 14.86 32.71
C ALA A 16 -5.60 14.76 31.30
N MET A 17 -5.89 15.72 30.40
CA MET A 17 -4.91 15.99 29.34
C MET A 17 -3.95 17.00 29.95
N PRO A 18 -2.67 16.66 30.15
CA PRO A 18 -1.66 17.68 30.37
C PRO A 18 -1.85 18.71 29.26
N TRP A 19 -2.02 19.98 29.62
CA TRP A 19 -1.71 21.02 28.66
C TRP A 19 -0.28 20.73 28.22
N ALA A 20 -0.13 20.30 26.97
CA ALA A 20 1.18 20.16 26.36
C ALA A 20 1.76 21.57 26.35
N ASN A 21 2.60 21.86 27.35
CA ASN A 21 3.46 23.01 27.28
C ASN A 21 4.30 22.82 26.03
N ALA A 22 4.08 23.66 25.02
CA ALA A 22 4.76 23.65 23.73
C ALA A 22 6.24 24.11 23.85
N THR A 23 6.93 23.67 24.90
CA THR A 23 8.32 24.00 25.19
C THR A 23 9.19 22.80 25.51
N ASP A 24 8.67 21.57 25.45
CA ASP A 24 9.54 20.39 25.46
C ASP A 24 10.03 20.13 24.03
N GLN A 25 11.24 20.59 23.73
CA GLN A 25 11.99 20.24 22.51
C GLN A 25 12.38 18.76 22.55
N GLY A 26 11.38 17.89 22.50
CA GLY A 26 11.55 16.45 22.63
C GLY A 26 12.32 15.86 21.45
N PRO A 27 12.69 14.56 21.54
CA PRO A 27 13.33 13.82 20.45
C PRO A 27 12.59 13.92 19.10
N GLU A 28 11.30 14.28 19.12
CA GLU A 28 10.49 14.55 17.93
C GLU A 28 10.98 15.73 17.07
N GLU A 29 11.58 16.78 17.66
CA GLU A 29 12.17 17.87 16.85
C GLU A 29 13.53 17.47 16.25
N ALA A 30 14.30 16.63 16.94
CA ALA A 30 15.66 16.29 16.53
C ALA A 30 15.67 15.49 15.21
N TRP A 31 14.80 14.49 15.08
CA TRP A 31 14.71 13.72 13.83
C TRP A 31 14.14 14.56 12.69
N PHE A 32 13.22 15.49 12.97
CA PHE A 32 12.67 16.40 11.96
C PHE A 32 13.75 17.37 11.45
N ARG A 33 14.60 17.90 12.33
CA ARG A 33 15.76 18.70 11.95
C ARG A 33 16.76 17.91 11.11
N SER A 34 17.03 16.66 11.48
CA SER A 34 17.85 15.73 10.67
C SER A 34 17.21 15.50 9.28
N LEU A 35 15.89 15.38 9.18
CA LEU A 35 15.19 15.28 7.89
C LEU A 35 15.38 16.52 7.01
N CYS A 36 15.33 17.72 7.59
CA CYS A 36 15.59 18.97 6.86
C CYS A 36 17.05 19.09 6.38
N GLN A 37 17.97 18.36 6.99
CA GLN A 37 19.39 18.29 6.61
C GLN A 37 19.70 17.07 5.73
N GLY A 38 18.79 16.10 5.68
CA GLY A 38 18.93 14.86 4.94
C GLY A 38 19.07 15.08 3.45
N LYS A 39 19.79 14.16 2.79
CA LYS A 39 20.03 14.22 1.35
C LYS A 39 18.95 13.44 0.61
N GLU A 40 18.42 14.04 -0.45
CA GLU A 40 17.56 13.32 -1.38
C GLU A 40 18.37 12.23 -2.09
N LYS A 41 17.84 11.00 -2.05
CA LYS A 41 18.35 9.86 -2.81
C LYS A 41 17.33 9.42 -3.82
N VAL A 42 17.84 8.95 -4.96
CA VAL A 42 17.04 8.28 -5.99
C VAL A 42 17.36 6.79 -5.97
N ALA A 43 16.34 5.95 -6.01
CA ALA A 43 16.48 4.52 -6.20
C ALA A 43 15.57 4.01 -7.31
N GLN A 44 16.06 2.98 -7.99
CA GLN A 44 15.26 2.12 -8.84
C GLN A 44 15.12 0.76 -8.16
N LEU A 45 13.89 0.29 -7.99
CA LEU A 45 13.59 -1.04 -7.49
C LEU A 45 12.93 -1.86 -8.58
N ARG A 46 13.27 -3.14 -8.68
CA ARG A 46 12.56 -4.12 -9.50
C ARG A 46 12.21 -5.31 -8.61
N PHE A 47 10.95 -5.71 -8.65
CA PHE A 47 10.45 -6.88 -7.93
C PHE A 47 9.18 -7.40 -8.60
N TYR A 48 8.73 -8.57 -8.16
CA TYR A 48 7.57 -9.27 -8.69
C TYR A 48 6.55 -9.48 -7.58
N ILE A 49 5.27 -9.36 -7.91
CA ILE A 49 4.14 -9.68 -7.04
C ILE A 49 3.55 -11.00 -7.50
N GLN A 50 3.35 -11.90 -6.53
CA GLN A 50 2.74 -13.20 -6.69
C GLN A 50 1.27 -13.11 -6.29
N ASP A 51 0.39 -12.96 -7.28
CA ASP A 51 -1.03 -12.63 -7.14
C ASP A 51 -1.88 -13.90 -7.28
N ALA A 52 -2.29 -14.50 -6.14
CA ALA A 52 -3.07 -15.73 -6.11
C ALA A 52 -4.56 -15.43 -5.88
N LEU A 53 -5.34 -15.39 -6.95
CA LEU A 53 -6.76 -15.00 -6.92
C LEU A 53 -7.70 -16.14 -6.50
N SER A 54 -7.22 -17.38 -6.44
CA SER A 54 -8.03 -18.53 -6.00
C SER A 54 -7.16 -19.68 -5.46
N GLY A 55 -7.82 -20.77 -5.05
CA GLY A 55 -7.16 -21.96 -4.51
C GLY A 55 -6.93 -21.90 -3.00
N PRO A 56 -6.34 -22.96 -2.41
CA PRO A 56 -6.20 -23.09 -0.96
C PRO A 56 -5.27 -22.05 -0.33
N ASN A 57 -4.39 -21.43 -1.12
CA ASN A 57 -3.44 -20.42 -0.69
C ASN A 57 -3.73 -19.05 -1.32
N ALA A 58 -5.00 -18.76 -1.63
CA ALA A 58 -5.40 -17.47 -2.21
C ALA A 58 -4.99 -16.30 -1.32
N THR A 59 -4.38 -15.29 -1.92
CA THR A 59 -3.91 -14.06 -1.28
C THR A 59 -4.80 -12.86 -1.57
N VAL A 60 -5.77 -13.02 -2.48
CA VAL A 60 -6.74 -12.00 -2.85
C VAL A 60 -8.16 -12.48 -2.56
N TRP A 61 -8.90 -11.66 -1.81
CA TRP A 61 -10.26 -12.00 -1.38
C TRP A 61 -11.22 -10.85 -1.67
N GLU A 62 -12.39 -11.17 -2.19
CA GLU A 62 -13.44 -10.17 -2.33
C GLU A 62 -14.09 -9.89 -0.96
N VAL A 63 -14.18 -8.61 -0.61
CA VAL A 63 -14.68 -8.15 0.69
C VAL A 63 -15.96 -7.31 0.57
N ALA A 64 -16.24 -6.77 -0.62
CA ALA A 64 -17.49 -6.09 -0.92
C ALA A 64 -17.79 -6.13 -2.43
N ARG A 65 -19.07 -6.03 -2.78
CA ARG A 65 -19.55 -5.87 -4.15
C ARG A 65 -20.77 -4.97 -4.22
N SER A 66 -20.97 -4.33 -5.37
CA SER A 66 -22.19 -3.62 -5.71
C SER A 66 -23.25 -4.57 -6.26
N ASN A 67 -24.52 -4.14 -6.25
CA ASN A 67 -25.62 -4.89 -6.88
C ASN A 67 -25.45 -5.02 -8.41
N ILE A 68 -24.77 -4.08 -9.06
CA ILE A 68 -24.50 -4.12 -10.51
C ILE A 68 -23.24 -4.91 -10.87
N THR A 69 -22.44 -5.36 -9.90
CA THR A 69 -21.13 -5.99 -10.15
C THR A 69 -21.23 -7.22 -11.07
N SER A 70 -22.23 -8.10 -10.86
CA SER A 70 -22.38 -9.33 -11.65
C SER A 70 -22.84 -9.10 -13.09
N THR A 71 -23.50 -7.98 -13.37
CA THR A 71 -23.97 -7.60 -14.71
C THR A 71 -23.06 -6.57 -15.38
N SER A 72 -22.11 -6.01 -14.64
CA SER A 72 -21.17 -5.02 -15.16
C SER A 72 -20.12 -5.71 -16.03
N PRO A 73 -19.84 -5.20 -17.25
CA PRO A 73 -18.80 -5.78 -18.12
C PRO A 73 -17.39 -5.65 -17.53
N THR A 74 -17.19 -4.79 -16.53
CA THR A 74 -15.90 -4.52 -15.89
C THR A 74 -15.85 -5.00 -14.44
N SER A 75 -16.88 -5.71 -13.96
CA SER A 75 -17.07 -6.04 -12.54
C SER A 75 -17.10 -4.82 -11.63
N PHE A 76 -17.64 -3.68 -12.12
CA PHE A 76 -17.68 -2.43 -11.39
C PHE A 76 -18.22 -2.58 -9.96
N GLY A 77 -17.56 -1.95 -9.00
CA GLY A 77 -17.92 -1.98 -7.59
C GLY A 77 -17.46 -3.22 -6.83
N GLN A 78 -16.74 -4.14 -7.47
CA GLN A 78 -16.03 -5.22 -6.78
C GLN A 78 -14.84 -4.66 -6.01
N VAL A 79 -14.78 -4.93 -4.70
CA VAL A 79 -13.68 -4.55 -3.81
C VAL A 79 -12.98 -5.81 -3.31
N ARG A 80 -11.66 -5.86 -3.44
CA ARG A 80 -10.83 -6.96 -2.96
C ARG A 80 -9.75 -6.47 -2.00
N VAL A 81 -9.48 -7.27 -0.99
CA VAL A 81 -8.29 -7.15 -0.14
C VAL A 81 -7.17 -8.01 -0.70
N ILE A 82 -5.94 -7.51 -0.60
CA ILE A 82 -4.72 -8.15 -1.11
C ILE A 82 -3.71 -8.29 0.03
N ASP A 83 -3.08 -9.46 0.09
CA ASP A 83 -1.84 -9.70 0.84
C ASP A 83 -0.93 -10.62 0.02
N ASP A 84 -0.30 -10.07 -1.03
CA ASP A 84 0.49 -10.82 -1.99
C ASP A 84 1.97 -10.89 -1.60
N LEU A 85 2.67 -11.94 -2.03
CA LEU A 85 4.10 -12.07 -1.80
C LEU A 85 4.88 -11.19 -2.80
N ILE A 86 5.86 -10.44 -2.30
CA ILE A 86 6.85 -9.76 -3.14
C ILE A 86 8.12 -10.61 -3.23
N THR A 87 8.58 -10.88 -4.45
CA THR A 87 9.77 -11.69 -4.73
C THR A 87 10.78 -10.94 -5.61
N ALA A 88 12.06 -11.33 -5.50
CA ALA A 88 13.15 -10.72 -6.29
C ALA A 88 13.14 -11.14 -7.76
N GLY A 89 12.62 -12.33 -8.07
CA GLY A 89 12.42 -12.84 -9.42
C GLY A 89 10.97 -13.27 -9.66
N PRO A 90 10.61 -13.60 -10.91
CA PRO A 90 9.24 -14.02 -11.25
C PRO A 90 8.88 -15.36 -10.63
N ASP A 91 9.86 -16.21 -10.31
CA ASP A 91 9.65 -17.47 -9.61
C ASP A 91 9.24 -17.21 -8.13
N PRO A 92 8.12 -17.78 -7.65
CA PRO A 92 7.69 -17.66 -6.26
C PRO A 92 8.68 -18.23 -5.25
N SER A 93 9.61 -19.12 -5.67
CA SER A 93 10.68 -19.65 -4.81
C SER A 93 11.90 -18.72 -4.73
N SER A 94 11.95 -17.65 -5.52
CA SER A 94 13.03 -16.66 -5.45
C SER A 94 13.00 -15.91 -4.11
N MET A 95 14.02 -15.09 -3.86
CA MET A 95 14.16 -14.37 -2.59
C MET A 95 12.87 -13.59 -2.27
N LYS A 96 12.30 -13.88 -1.10
CA LYS A 96 11.12 -13.20 -0.56
C LYS A 96 11.55 -11.84 -0.01
N LEU A 97 10.98 -10.78 -0.57
CA LEU A 97 11.34 -9.40 -0.23
C LEU A 97 10.34 -8.74 0.71
N GLY A 98 9.10 -9.22 0.76
CA GLY A 98 8.04 -8.58 1.54
C GLY A 98 6.64 -8.94 1.09
N ARG A 99 5.70 -8.02 1.31
CA ARG A 99 4.27 -8.18 1.01
C ARG A 99 3.69 -6.94 0.31
N ALA A 100 2.79 -7.15 -0.65
CA ALA A 100 1.96 -6.11 -1.21
C ALA A 100 0.57 -6.19 -0.56
N GLN A 101 0.17 -5.15 0.17
CA GLN A 101 -0.98 -5.19 1.06
C GLN A 101 -1.91 -4.01 0.85
N GLY A 102 -3.23 -4.26 0.80
CA GLY A 102 -4.22 -3.19 0.78
C GLY A 102 -5.49 -3.57 0.04
N LEU A 103 -6.07 -2.61 -0.66
CA LEU A 103 -7.36 -2.73 -1.34
C LEU A 103 -7.23 -2.40 -2.83
N ILE A 104 -7.99 -3.13 -3.64
CA ILE A 104 -8.27 -2.77 -5.03
C ILE A 104 -9.78 -2.74 -5.27
N THR A 105 -10.22 -1.83 -6.13
CA THR A 105 -11.63 -1.70 -6.50
C THR A 105 -11.77 -1.58 -8.00
N MET A 106 -12.62 -2.40 -8.63
CA MET A 106 -13.02 -2.21 -10.03
C MET A 106 -13.84 -0.92 -10.13
N ALA A 107 -13.24 0.15 -10.64
CA ALA A 107 -13.74 1.52 -10.48
C ALA A 107 -14.04 2.23 -11.82
N ASP A 108 -13.99 1.51 -12.93
CA ASP A 108 -14.22 2.03 -14.27
C ASP A 108 -15.37 1.25 -14.93
N LEU A 109 -16.35 1.96 -15.48
CA LEU A 109 -17.56 1.37 -16.08
C LEU A 109 -17.33 0.86 -17.51
N GLN A 110 -16.25 1.30 -18.17
CA GLN A 110 -16.03 1.07 -19.59
C GLN A 110 -14.86 0.13 -19.85
N VAL A 111 -13.78 0.26 -19.08
CA VAL A 111 -12.59 -0.59 -19.22
C VAL A 111 -12.26 -1.30 -17.91
N PRO A 112 -11.64 -2.50 -17.95
CA PRO A 112 -11.15 -3.15 -16.74
C PRO A 112 -10.01 -2.33 -16.12
N ALA A 113 -10.36 -1.46 -15.18
CA ALA A 113 -9.42 -0.64 -14.43
C ALA A 113 -9.74 -0.65 -12.94
N ILE A 114 -8.69 -0.82 -12.14
CA ILE A 114 -8.77 -0.85 -10.68
C ILE A 114 -8.29 0.49 -10.10
N ALA A 115 -9.01 1.00 -9.11
CA ALA A 115 -8.46 1.95 -8.16
C ALA A 115 -7.66 1.17 -7.11
N MET A 116 -6.39 1.53 -6.94
CA MET A 116 -5.46 0.86 -6.02
C MET A 116 -5.20 1.71 -4.79
N ASN A 117 -5.16 1.06 -3.63
CA ASN A 117 -4.59 1.55 -2.39
C ASN A 117 -3.73 0.41 -1.84
N ILE A 118 -2.43 0.42 -2.16
CA ILE A 118 -1.52 -0.70 -1.88
C ILE A 118 -0.24 -0.18 -1.23
N ASN A 119 0.20 -0.88 -0.20
CA ASN A 119 1.50 -0.70 0.42
C ASN A 119 2.42 -1.87 0.05
N PHE A 120 3.60 -1.57 -0.49
CA PHE A 120 4.70 -2.52 -0.59
C PHE A 120 5.48 -2.47 0.71
N TYR A 121 5.24 -3.45 1.58
CA TYR A 121 5.96 -3.65 2.83
C TYR A 121 7.16 -4.56 2.61
N PHE A 122 8.37 -4.01 2.72
CA PHE A 122 9.61 -4.79 2.58
C PHE A 122 10.01 -5.36 3.93
N SER A 123 10.24 -6.67 3.99
CA SER A 123 10.63 -7.40 5.22
C SER A 123 12.00 -8.07 5.11
N ALA A 124 12.76 -7.75 4.06
CA ALA A 124 14.10 -8.28 3.81
C ALA A 124 14.97 -7.28 3.05
N GLY A 125 16.29 -7.55 3.02
CA GLY A 125 17.26 -6.72 2.31
C GLY A 125 17.46 -5.33 2.92
N LYS A 126 18.00 -4.42 2.10
CA LYS A 126 18.35 -3.04 2.52
C LYS A 126 17.16 -2.24 3.07
N TYR A 127 15.96 -2.54 2.60
CA TYR A 127 14.75 -1.76 2.93
C TYR A 127 13.84 -2.47 3.93
N ASN A 128 14.36 -3.46 4.67
CA ASN A 128 13.59 -4.17 5.69
C ASN A 128 12.90 -3.21 6.68
N GLY A 129 11.61 -3.44 6.93
CA GLY A 129 10.76 -2.61 7.79
C GLY A 129 10.22 -1.35 7.14
N SER A 130 10.56 -1.06 5.88
CA SER A 130 10.13 0.14 5.15
C SER A 130 8.94 -0.15 4.23
N THR A 131 8.17 0.89 3.91
CA THR A 131 7.06 0.79 2.96
C THR A 131 7.14 1.80 1.82
N LEU A 132 6.57 1.46 0.67
CA LEU A 132 6.16 2.39 -0.38
C LEU A 132 4.65 2.28 -0.60
N CYS A 133 3.98 3.41 -0.83
CA CYS A 133 2.53 3.46 -1.02
C CYS A 133 2.18 3.83 -2.47
N ILE A 134 1.28 3.04 -3.07
CA ILE A 134 0.67 3.28 -4.36
C ILE A 134 -0.80 3.62 -4.17
N LEU A 135 -1.20 4.79 -4.70
CA LEU A 135 -2.59 5.24 -4.72
C LEU A 135 -2.92 5.77 -6.11
N GLY A 136 -3.63 4.99 -6.94
CA GLY A 136 -3.86 5.38 -8.32
C GLY A 136 -4.74 4.45 -9.14
N ARG A 137 -4.99 4.84 -10.39
CA ARG A 137 -5.78 4.06 -11.36
C ARG A 137 -4.86 3.14 -12.16
N ASN A 138 -5.24 1.87 -12.27
CA ASN A 138 -4.48 0.84 -12.97
C ASN A 138 -5.38 0.10 -13.98
N GLN A 139 -5.18 0.34 -15.28
CA GLN A 139 -5.93 -0.33 -16.35
C GLN A 139 -5.25 -1.66 -16.70
N ILE A 140 -5.70 -2.75 -16.06
CA ILE A 140 -4.95 -4.01 -15.94
C ILE A 140 -4.66 -4.73 -17.27
N LEU A 141 -5.40 -4.42 -18.34
CA LEU A 141 -5.18 -4.98 -19.68
C LEU A 141 -4.16 -4.18 -20.52
N SER A 142 -3.74 -3.00 -20.05
CA SER A 142 -2.72 -2.20 -20.74
C SER A 142 -1.30 -2.65 -20.35
N PRO A 143 -0.33 -2.56 -21.27
CA PRO A 143 1.08 -2.65 -20.92
C PRO A 143 1.57 -1.35 -20.26
N ASN A 144 2.70 -1.42 -19.57
CA ASN A 144 3.45 -0.28 -19.01
C ASN A 144 2.58 0.68 -18.19
N ARG A 145 1.89 0.14 -17.19
CA ARG A 145 0.92 0.89 -16.39
C ARG A 145 1.66 1.74 -15.37
N GLU A 146 1.63 3.05 -15.55
CA GLU A 146 2.26 4.00 -14.63
C GLU A 146 1.37 4.22 -13.40
N LEU A 147 1.95 4.03 -12.20
CA LEU A 147 1.26 4.17 -10.92
C LEU A 147 2.07 5.06 -9.98
N PRO A 148 1.47 6.10 -9.39
CA PRO A 148 2.19 7.05 -8.56
C PRO A 148 2.61 6.41 -7.23
N VAL A 149 3.85 6.71 -6.81
CA VAL A 149 4.31 6.51 -5.44
C VAL A 149 3.97 7.77 -4.67
N VAL A 150 3.00 7.67 -3.75
CA VAL A 150 2.45 8.82 -3.01
C VAL A 150 3.06 8.99 -1.63
N GLY A 151 3.93 8.08 -1.21
CA GLY A 151 4.57 8.14 0.09
C GLY A 151 5.37 6.87 0.42
N GLY A 152 5.98 6.88 1.60
CA GLY A 152 6.70 5.75 2.14
C GLY A 152 7.05 5.94 3.61
N THR A 153 7.53 4.87 4.24
CA THR A 153 7.94 4.85 5.64
C THR A 153 9.34 4.25 5.79
N GLY A 154 9.93 4.36 6.98
CA GLY A 154 11.28 3.85 7.26
C GLY A 154 12.32 4.53 6.38
N ALA A 155 13.06 3.73 5.61
CA ALA A 155 14.05 4.22 4.66
C ALA A 155 13.43 5.09 3.55
N PHE A 156 12.14 4.94 3.26
CA PHE A 156 11.43 5.69 2.22
C PHE A 156 10.64 6.89 2.77
N ARG A 157 11.10 7.48 3.88
CA ARG A 157 10.46 8.70 4.41
C ARG A 157 10.54 9.82 3.36
N MET A 158 9.43 10.56 3.23
CA MET A 158 9.24 11.61 2.20
C MET A 158 9.29 11.07 0.75
N ALA A 159 9.06 9.77 0.54
CA ALA A 159 9.12 9.18 -0.79
C ALA A 159 8.08 9.78 -1.75
N ARG A 160 8.54 10.07 -2.97
CA ARG A 160 7.72 10.43 -4.13
C ARG A 160 8.29 9.84 -5.40
N GLY A 161 7.43 9.54 -6.37
CA GLY A 161 7.86 9.01 -7.65
C GLY A 161 6.75 8.26 -8.35
N TYR A 162 7.12 7.27 -9.14
CA TYR A 162 6.18 6.45 -9.89
C TYR A 162 6.72 5.02 -10.06
N SER A 163 5.84 4.12 -10.45
CA SER A 163 6.19 2.77 -10.83
C SER A 163 5.59 2.44 -12.18
N ILE A 164 6.26 1.57 -12.93
CA ILE A 164 5.73 0.95 -14.13
C ILE A 164 5.39 -0.50 -13.78
N SER A 165 4.13 -0.89 -13.97
CA SER A 165 3.65 -2.24 -13.72
C SER A 165 3.31 -2.95 -15.02
N ASN A 166 3.71 -4.22 -15.13
CA ASN A 166 3.37 -5.11 -16.22
C ASN A 166 2.87 -6.45 -15.67
N THR A 167 1.97 -7.11 -16.40
CA THR A 167 1.64 -8.51 -16.15
C THR A 167 2.72 -9.37 -16.80
N TYR A 168 3.56 -10.01 -15.99
CA TYR A 168 4.67 -10.84 -16.47
C TYR A 168 4.15 -12.18 -17.00
N SER A 169 3.27 -12.83 -16.24
CA SER A 169 2.58 -14.05 -16.65
C SER A 169 1.22 -14.17 -15.95
N TYR A 170 0.34 -14.99 -16.51
CA TYR A 170 -0.94 -15.33 -15.91
C TYR A 170 -1.32 -16.78 -16.23
N ASP A 171 -1.52 -17.58 -15.20
CA ASP A 171 -2.07 -18.93 -15.30
C ASP A 171 -3.60 -18.85 -15.10
N ILE A 172 -4.34 -19.13 -16.17
CA ILE A 172 -5.80 -19.08 -16.18
C ILE A 172 -6.41 -20.20 -15.33
N VAL A 173 -5.78 -21.38 -15.29
CA VAL A 173 -6.31 -22.56 -14.58
C VAL A 173 -6.12 -22.39 -13.08
N ALA A 174 -4.92 -21.95 -12.67
CA ALA A 174 -4.64 -21.66 -11.27
C ALA A 174 -5.24 -20.33 -10.78
N ASN A 175 -5.65 -19.47 -11.71
CA ASN A 175 -6.06 -18.08 -11.46
C ASN A 175 -4.94 -17.33 -10.71
N TYR A 176 -3.73 -17.37 -11.28
CA TYR A 176 -2.50 -16.92 -10.64
C TYR A 176 -1.73 -15.97 -11.55
N GLY A 177 -1.47 -14.75 -11.09
CA GLY A 177 -0.71 -13.74 -11.80
C GLY A 177 0.70 -13.55 -11.24
N VAL A 178 1.65 -13.27 -12.12
CA VAL A 178 2.94 -12.68 -11.73
C VAL A 178 2.99 -11.27 -12.30
N LEU A 179 3.13 -10.26 -11.43
CA LEU A 179 3.16 -8.86 -11.84
C LEU A 179 4.56 -8.31 -11.62
N GLU A 180 5.17 -7.73 -12.66
CA GLU A 180 6.42 -7.01 -12.53
C GLU A 180 6.16 -5.55 -12.13
N TYR A 181 6.93 -5.05 -11.17
CA TYR A 181 6.98 -3.64 -10.81
C TYR A 181 8.42 -3.12 -10.94
N VAL A 182 8.55 -2.01 -11.65
CA VAL A 182 9.77 -1.18 -11.65
C VAL A 182 9.42 0.15 -11.02
N VAL A 183 9.98 0.43 -9.85
CA VAL A 183 9.71 1.65 -9.07
C VAL A 183 10.87 2.61 -9.18
N TYR A 184 10.58 3.87 -9.51
CA TYR A 184 11.50 4.99 -9.48
C TYR A 184 11.07 5.92 -8.36
N VAL A 185 11.90 6.01 -7.31
CA VAL A 185 11.55 6.74 -6.08
C VAL A 185 12.66 7.69 -5.66
N THR A 186 12.27 8.90 -5.32
CA THR A 186 13.10 9.85 -4.58
C THR A 186 12.67 9.84 -3.13
N TYR A 187 13.59 9.76 -2.18
CA TYR A 187 13.34 9.74 -0.73
C TYR A 187 14.46 10.45 0.03
N VAL A 188 14.24 10.78 1.31
CA VAL A 188 15.26 11.43 2.15
C VAL A 188 15.95 10.37 3.01
N GLU A 189 17.27 10.26 2.88
CA GLU A 189 18.08 9.48 3.82
C GLU A 189 18.53 10.40 4.96
N LEU A 190 18.30 9.95 6.20
CA LEU A 190 18.76 10.66 7.39
C LEU A 190 20.26 10.42 7.57
N GLU A 191 21.01 11.49 7.85
CA GLU A 191 22.39 11.35 8.32
C GLU A 191 22.34 10.87 9.78
N GLU A 192 23.09 9.81 10.08
CA GLU A 192 23.30 9.28 11.44
C GLU A 192 24.17 10.23 12.29
#